data_AF-A0A0B7BCM1-F1
#
_entry.id   AF-A0A0B7BCM1-F1
#
_cell.length_a   1.000
_cell.length_b   1.000
_cell.length_c   1.000
_cell.angle_alpha   90.00
_cell.angle_beta   90.00
_cell.angle_gamma   90.00
#
_symmetry.space_group_name_H-M   'P 1'
#
loop_
_entity.id
_entity.type
_entity.pdbx_description
1 polymer ?
#
loop_
_entity_poly.entity_id
_entity_poly.type
_entity_poly.pdbx_seq_one_letter_code
_entity_poly.pdbx_strand_id
1 'polypeptide(L)'
;MASGVEMWVNDKLYDILGISDKYIAQYFMGLASKSESPDEFIHLLKETGTVDVDDNLSVFASELFNKVPHKQERKSIDVGTKDGPGIGRKE
;
A
#
# COMPACT_ATOMS: atom_id res chain seq x y z
N MET A 1 -0.06 3.47 -23.56
CA MET A 1 -0.37 4.60 -22.67
C MET A 1 -0.19 4.08 -21.25
N ALA A 2 0.92 4.41 -20.59
CA ALA A 2 1.12 4.00 -19.20
C ALA A 2 0.08 4.72 -18.34
N SER A 3 -0.64 3.97 -17.53
CA SER A 3 -1.62 4.50 -16.60
C SER A 3 -0.92 5.39 -15.56
N GLY A 4 -1.58 6.45 -15.07
CA GLY A 4 -0.97 7.37 -14.09
C GLY A 4 -0.51 6.67 -12.80
N VAL A 5 -1.03 5.47 -12.52
CA VAL A 5 -0.57 4.61 -11.43
C VAL A 5 0.82 4.04 -11.73
N GLU A 6 1.06 3.48 -12.91
CA GLU A 6 2.38 2.92 -13.29
C GLU A 6 3.51 3.94 -13.16
N MET A 7 3.27 5.18 -13.60
CA MET A 7 4.27 6.25 -13.52
C MET A 7 4.59 6.62 -12.06
N TRP A 8 3.56 6.65 -11.20
CA TRP A 8 3.75 6.88 -9.76
C TRP A 8 4.48 5.72 -9.08
N VAL A 9 4.20 4.47 -9.47
CA VAL A 9 4.90 3.28 -8.97
C VAL A 9 6.38 3.34 -9.35
N ASN A 10 6.68 3.74 -10.58
CA ASN A 10 8.07 3.85 -11.06
C ASN A 10 8.86 4.93 -10.29
N ASP A 11 8.24 6.08 -10.02
CA ASP A 11 8.82 7.17 -9.23
C ASP A 11 9.12 6.72 -7.79
N LYS A 12 8.17 6.04 -7.14
CA LYS A 12 8.34 5.48 -5.79
C LYS A 12 9.40 4.39 -5.72
N LEU A 13 9.45 3.49 -6.70
CA LEU A 13 10.48 2.46 -6.76
C LEU A 13 11.88 3.09 -6.91
N TYR A 14 11.99 4.16 -7.69
CA TYR A 14 13.25 4.89 -7.82
C TYR A 14 13.66 5.57 -6.51
N ASP A 15 12.72 6.18 -5.80
CA ASP A 15 12.97 6.82 -4.51
C ASP A 15 13.40 5.80 -3.42
N ILE A 16 12.76 4.63 -3.40
CA ILE A 16 12.99 3.61 -2.35
C ILE A 16 14.20 2.73 -2.66
N LEU A 17 14.26 2.19 -3.89
CA LEU A 17 15.22 1.15 -4.28
C LEU A 17 16.30 1.68 -5.24
N GLY A 18 16.20 2.94 -5.69
CA GLY A 18 17.09 3.48 -6.72
C GLY A 18 16.86 2.91 -8.11
N ILE A 19 15.78 2.13 -8.31
CA ILE A 19 15.48 1.44 -9.56
C ILE A 19 14.11 1.83 -10.10
N SER A 20 14.05 2.10 -11.40
CA SER A 20 12.84 2.50 -12.11
C SER A 20 12.58 1.56 -13.28
N ASP A 21 12.06 0.37 -12.99
CA ASP A 21 11.75 -0.63 -14.01
C ASP A 21 10.24 -0.83 -14.21
N LYS A 22 9.82 -0.85 -15.48
CA LYS A 22 8.40 -1.00 -15.87
C LYS A 22 7.85 -2.41 -15.58
N TYR A 23 8.68 -3.44 -15.66
CA TYR A 23 8.28 -4.82 -15.37
C TYR A 23 8.11 -5.02 -13.87
N ILE A 24 8.98 -4.40 -13.06
CA ILE A 24 8.81 -4.38 -11.60
C ILE A 24 7.51 -3.66 -11.23
N ALA A 25 7.23 -2.50 -11.84
CA ALA A 25 5.99 -1.77 -11.58
C ALA A 25 4.73 -2.60 -11.93
N GLN A 26 4.72 -3.23 -13.11
CA GLN A 26 3.63 -4.12 -13.54
C GLN A 26 3.49 -5.34 -12.62
N TYR A 27 4.61 -5.92 -12.17
CA TYR A 27 4.62 -7.05 -11.25
C TYR A 27 4.00 -6.68 -9.90
N PHE A 28 4.40 -5.54 -9.33
CA PHE A 28 3.87 -5.03 -8.07
C PHE A 28 2.37 -4.71 -8.17
N MET A 29 1.95 -4.06 -9.25
CA MET A 29 0.53 -3.80 -9.51
C MET A 29 -0.27 -5.10 -9.66
N GLY A 30 0.28 -6.10 -10.35
CA GLY A 30 -0.34 -7.41 -10.52
C GLY A 30 -0.46 -8.19 -9.21
N LEU A 31 0.56 -8.11 -8.36
CA LEU A 31 0.57 -8.70 -7.02
C LEU A 31 -0.44 -8.01 -6.11
N ALA A 32 -0.42 -6.68 -6.06
CA ALA A 32 -1.39 -5.91 -5.27
C ALA A 32 -2.81 -6.29 -5.69
N SER A 33 -3.09 -6.31 -7.00
CA SER A 33 -4.40 -6.68 -7.55
C SER A 33 -4.89 -8.08 -7.16
N LYS A 34 -3.95 -9.01 -6.96
CA LYS A 34 -4.22 -10.39 -6.53
C LYS A 34 -4.34 -10.56 -5.02
N SER A 35 -3.80 -9.61 -4.25
CA SER A 35 -3.76 -9.70 -2.79
C SER A 35 -5.10 -9.26 -2.21
N GLU A 36 -5.49 -9.87 -1.10
CA GLU A 36 -6.73 -9.51 -0.39
C GLU A 36 -6.49 -8.41 0.66
N SER A 37 -5.23 -8.19 1.04
CA SER A 37 -4.80 -7.21 2.04
C SER A 37 -3.39 -6.69 1.77
N PRO A 38 -3.03 -5.48 2.24
CA PRO A 38 -1.69 -4.94 2.09
C PRO A 38 -0.63 -5.78 2.80
N ASP A 39 -0.95 -6.40 3.94
CA ASP A 39 -0.05 -7.31 4.66
C ASP A 39 0.28 -8.57 3.84
N GLU A 40 -0.73 -9.17 3.20
CA GLU A 40 -0.54 -10.32 2.29
C GLU A 40 0.35 -9.93 1.10
N PHE A 41 0.15 -8.74 0.54
CA PHE A 41 0.99 -8.23 -0.54
C PHE A 41 2.46 -8.10 -0.10
N ILE A 42 2.70 -7.52 1.09
CA ILE A 42 4.03 -7.40 1.69
C ILE A 42 4.64 -8.78 1.96
N HIS A 43 3.84 -9.72 2.46
CA HIS A 43 4.28 -11.09 2.71
C HIS A 43 4.73 -11.78 1.41
N LEU A 44 3.95 -11.66 0.33
CA LEU A 44 4.31 -12.19 -0.99
C LEU A 44 5.58 -11.56 -1.56
N LEU A 45 5.78 -10.25 -1.36
CA LEU A 45 7.02 -9.57 -1.76
C LEU A 45 8.24 -10.15 -1.03
N LYS A 46 8.12 -10.36 0.29
CA LYS A 46 9.16 -11.00 1.13
C LYS A 46 9.42 -12.43 0.69
N GLU A 47 8.36 -13.20 0.45
CA GLU A 47 8.45 -14.61 0.05
C GLU A 47 9.09 -14.79 -1.32
N THR A 48 8.80 -13.89 -2.27
CA THR A 48 9.43 -13.90 -3.60
C THR A 48 10.91 -13.51 -3.53
N GLY A 49 11.32 -12.75 -2.51
CA GLY A 49 12.71 -12.34 -2.30
C GLY A 49 13.27 -11.45 -3.42
N THR A 50 12.40 -10.80 -4.19
CA THR A 50 12.80 -9.93 -5.31
C THR A 50 13.37 -8.60 -4.83
N VAL A 51 12.96 -8.13 -3.66
CA VAL A 51 13.35 -6.85 -3.06
C VAL A 51 13.50 -7.00 -1.55
N ASP A 52 14.37 -6.19 -0.95
CA ASP A 52 14.42 -6.08 0.52
C ASP A 52 13.20 -5.29 0.99
N VAL A 53 12.51 -5.83 2.00
CA VAL A 53 11.23 -5.29 2.46
C VAL A 53 11.45 -4.54 3.76
N ASP A 54 11.84 -3.28 3.59
CA ASP A 54 11.97 -2.30 4.66
C ASP A 54 10.64 -1.63 5.03
N ASP A 55 10.67 -0.85 6.11
CA ASP A 55 9.54 -0.02 6.57
C ASP A 55 9.03 0.91 5.45
N ASN A 56 9.94 1.52 4.69
CA ASN A 56 9.59 2.41 3.59
C ASN A 56 8.87 1.66 2.44
N LEU A 57 9.29 0.42 2.16
CA LEU A 57 8.63 -0.42 1.15
C LEU A 57 7.25 -0.89 1.64
N SER A 58 7.11 -1.18 2.94
CA SER A 58 5.84 -1.60 3.53
C SER A 58 4.77 -0.49 3.48
N VAL A 59 5.17 0.76 3.70
CA VAL A 59 4.31 1.95 3.51
C VAL A 59 3.92 2.09 2.05
N PHE A 60 4.90 2.02 1.14
CA PHE A 60 4.64 2.07 -0.30
C PHE A 60 3.70 0.96 -0.78
N ALA A 61 3.86 -0.26 -0.27
CA ALA A 61 3.02 -1.40 -0.62
C ALA A 61 1.56 -1.15 -0.22
N SER A 62 1.34 -0.56 0.97
CA SER A 62 0.02 -0.14 1.43
C SER A 62 -0.57 1.00 0.57
N GLU A 63 0.24 1.99 0.18
CA GLU A 63 -0.20 3.06 -0.73
C GLU A 63 -0.57 2.50 -2.12
N LEU A 64 0.26 1.60 -2.67
CA LEU A 64 0.02 0.93 -3.94
C LEU A 64 -1.27 0.12 -3.93
N PHE A 65 -1.50 -0.62 -2.85
CA PHE A 65 -2.74 -1.36 -2.66
C PHE A 65 -3.96 -0.44 -2.65
N ASN A 66 -3.87 0.78 -2.11
CA ASN A 66 -4.99 1.74 -2.19
C ASN A 66 -5.13 2.40 -3.57
N LYS A 67 -4.04 2.49 -4.34
CA LYS A 67 -4.01 3.08 -5.69
C LYS A 67 -4.55 2.17 -6.78
N VAL A 68 -4.34 0.86 -6.68
CA VAL A 68 -4.77 -0.11 -7.68
C VAL A 68 -6.28 -0.39 -7.50
N PRO A 69 -7.08 -0.43 -8.57
CA PRO A 69 -8.50 -0.75 -8.46
C PRO A 69 -8.68 -2.22 -8.07
N HIS A 70 -8.90 -2.47 -6.78
CA HIS A 70 -9.26 -3.78 -6.25
C HIS A 70 -10.76 -4.01 -6.36
N LYS A 71 -11.15 -5.27 -6.57
CA LYS A 71 -12.56 -5.69 -6.60
C LYS A 71 -13.22 -5.62 -5.21
N GLN A 72 -12.43 -5.39 -4.17
CA GLN A 72 -12.87 -5.20 -2.79
C GLN A 72 -13.37 -3.77 -2.60
N GLU A 73 -14.66 -3.68 -2.36
CA GLU A 73 -15.42 -2.48 -2.05
C GLU A 73 -14.70 -1.57 -1.06
N ARG A 74 -14.85 -0.27 -1.29
CA ARG A 74 -14.41 0.81 -0.40
C ARG A 74 -14.72 0.49 1.06
N LYS A 75 -13.76 -0.05 1.80
CA LYS A 75 -13.83 0.00 3.27
C LYS A 75 -13.03 1.20 3.72
N SER A 76 -13.72 2.34 3.68
CA SER A 76 -13.47 3.46 4.57
C SER A 76 -13.39 2.93 6.00
N ILE A 77 -12.17 2.74 6.50
CA ILE A 77 -11.94 2.63 7.93
C ILE A 77 -11.62 4.04 8.39
N ASP A 78 -12.69 4.81 8.56
CA ASP A 78 -12.75 5.79 9.64
C ASP A 78 -12.47 5.03 10.94
N VAL A 79 -11.31 5.29 11.57
CA VAL A 79 -11.20 5.15 13.02
C VAL A 79 -10.21 6.17 13.56
N GLY A 80 -10.73 7.38 13.76
CA GLY A 80 -10.10 8.44 14.53
C GLY A 80 -11.04 9.05 15.57
N THR A 81 -12.23 8.49 15.78
CA THR A 81 -13.10 8.86 16.91
C THR A 81 -12.55 8.24 18.18
N LYS A 82 -11.67 8.96 18.87
CA LYS A 82 -11.44 8.74 20.31
C LYS A 82 -12.48 9.53 21.09
N ASP A 83 -13.68 8.95 21.22
CA ASP A 83 -14.55 9.22 22.36
C ASP A 83 -13.81 8.78 23.63
N GLY A 84 -13.32 9.77 24.38
CA GLY A 84 -12.93 9.56 25.78
C GLY A 84 -14.18 9.70 26.67
N PRO A 85 -14.57 8.68 27.46
CA PRO A 85 -15.75 8.76 28.28
C PRO A 85 -15.48 9.45 29.62
N GLY A 86 -16.35 10.40 29.97
CA GLY A 86 -16.68 10.80 31.35
C GLY A 86 -15.66 11.71 32.06
N ILE A 87 -15.98 12.43 33.13
CA ILE A 87 -17.10 12.34 34.07
C ILE A 87 -17.14 13.66 34.86
N GLY A 88 -18.34 14.18 35.15
CA GLY A 88 -18.59 15.03 36.33
C GLY A 88 -18.67 16.55 36.06
N ARG A 89 -19.86 17.17 36.11
CA ARG A 89 -20.46 17.75 37.34
C ARG A 89 -19.48 18.72 38.03
N LYS A 90 -19.77 19.99 38.28
CA LYS A 90 -20.92 20.52 39.02
C LYS A 90 -20.70 22.04 39.20
N GLU A 91 -21.83 22.76 39.11
CA GLU A 91 -22.19 24.03 39.78
C GLU A 91 -21.42 25.32 39.43
#